data_AF-A0A857JKP1-F1
#
_entry.id   AF-A0A857JKP1-F1
#
_cell.length_a   1.000
_cell.length_b   1.000
_cell.length_c   1.000
_cell.angle_alpha   90.00
_cell.angle_beta   90.00
_cell.angle_gamma   90.00
#
_symmetry.space_group_name_H-M   'P 1'
#
loop_
_entity.id
_entity.type
_entity.pdbx_description
1 polymer ?
#
loop_
_entity_poly.entity_id
_entity_poly.type
_entity_poly.pdbx_seq_one_letter_code
_entity_poly.pdbx_strand_id
1 'polypeptide(L)'
;MDISNSSNISGAFASGLQGVQRGNEQVTQASSDIANLTSASAQGSSTGVNLSDSVVELKTGALGVEASAKVLSVANDTLGTLLDTFA
;
A
#
# COMPACT_ATOMS: atom_id res chain seq x y z
N MET A 1 -21.90 -7.41 -23.23
CA MET A 1 -21.39 -6.37 -22.31
C MET A 1 -20.66 -6.96 -21.09
N ASP A 2 -20.37 -8.26 -21.04
CA ASP A 2 -19.83 -8.93 -19.83
C ASP A 2 -18.28 -8.99 -19.76
N ILE A 3 -17.59 -9.04 -20.91
CA ILE A 3 -16.12 -9.21 -21.00
C ILE A 3 -15.33 -7.99 -20.47
N SER A 4 -15.94 -6.80 -20.49
CA SER A 4 -15.30 -5.57 -20.02
C SER A 4 -15.19 -5.51 -18.49
N ASN A 5 -16.08 -6.17 -17.74
CA ASN A 5 -16.09 -6.12 -16.28
C ASN A 5 -15.02 -7.03 -15.66
N SER A 6 -14.85 -8.25 -16.19
CA SER A 6 -13.79 -9.18 -15.78
C SER A 6 -12.39 -8.64 -16.08
N SER A 7 -12.23 -7.94 -17.20
CA SER A 7 -10.97 -7.28 -17.58
C SER A 7 -10.65 -6.09 -16.65
N ASN A 8 -11.66 -5.34 -16.19
CA ASN A 8 -11.49 -4.26 -15.20
C ASN A 8 -11.15 -4.81 -13.80
N ILE A 9 -11.79 -5.90 -13.37
CA ILE A 9 -11.49 -6.57 -12.08
C ILE A 9 -10.06 -7.14 -12.07
N SER A 10 -9.64 -7.78 -13.16
CA SER A 10 -8.26 -8.27 -13.31
C SER A 10 -7.23 -7.13 -13.26
N GLY A 11 -7.52 -6.01 -13.93
CA GLY A 11 -6.68 -4.80 -13.88
C GLY A 11 -6.62 -4.16 -12.48
N ALA A 12 -7.75 -4.11 -11.77
CA ALA A 12 -7.84 -3.63 -10.40
C ALA A 12 -7.09 -4.54 -9.40
N PHE A 13 -7.18 -5.86 -9.57
CA PHE A 13 -6.43 -6.83 -8.77
C PHE A 13 -4.92 -6.71 -9.00
N ALA A 14 -4.48 -6.64 -10.26
CA ALA A 14 -3.07 -6.51 -10.61
C ALA A 14 -2.47 -5.19 -10.10
N SER A 15 -3.19 -4.08 -10.27
CA SER A 15 -2.76 -2.76 -9.76
C SER A 15 -2.80 -2.69 -8.23
N GLY A 16 -3.77 -3.33 -7.59
CA GLY A 16 -3.82 -3.51 -6.14
C GLY A 16 -2.61 -4.32 -5.62
N LEU A 17 -2.34 -5.49 -6.21
CA LEU A 17 -1.20 -6.31 -5.81
C LEU A 17 0.13 -5.57 -5.99
N GLN A 18 0.30 -4.88 -7.11
CA GLN A 18 1.49 -4.07 -7.38
C GLN A 18 1.62 -2.89 -6.40
N GLY A 19 0.51 -2.26 -6.03
CA GLY A 19 0.49 -1.18 -5.05
C GLY A 19 0.82 -1.66 -3.63
N VAL A 20 0.33 -2.84 -3.22
CA VAL A 20 0.70 -3.48 -1.96
C VAL A 20 2.19 -3.80 -1.92
N GLN A 21 2.75 -4.35 -2.99
CA GLN A 21 4.18 -4.69 -3.07
C GLN A 21 5.05 -3.44 -2.93
N ARG A 22 4.79 -2.40 -3.73
CA ARG A 22 5.54 -1.13 -3.66
C ARG A 22 5.37 -0.41 -2.33
N GLY A 23 4.15 -0.40 -1.80
CA GLY A 23 3.87 0.22 -0.50
C GLY A 23 4.60 -0.49 0.63
N ASN A 24 4.71 -1.82 0.60
CA ASN A 24 5.52 -2.57 1.56
C ASN A 24 7.01 -2.24 1.48
N GLU A 25 7.57 -2.10 0.28
CA GLU A 25 8.96 -1.67 0.09
C GLU A 25 9.20 -0.27 0.67
N GLN A 26 8.31 0.68 0.35
CA GLN A 26 8.37 2.06 0.85
C GLN A 26 8.24 2.12 2.39
N VAL A 27 7.29 1.37 2.96
CA VAL A 27 7.08 1.27 4.41
C VAL A 27 8.30 0.66 5.10
N THR A 28 8.90 -0.37 4.51
CA THR A 28 10.08 -1.03 5.08
C THR A 28 11.28 -0.07 5.10
N GLN A 29 11.51 0.64 4.00
CA GLN A 29 12.60 1.63 3.91
C GLN A 29 12.39 2.78 4.90
N ALA A 30 11.20 3.38 4.91
CA ALA A 30 10.88 4.47 5.84
C ALA A 30 10.97 4.05 7.31
N SER A 31 10.59 2.81 7.64
CA SER A 31 10.74 2.24 8.99
C SER A 31 12.21 2.11 9.38
N SER A 32 13.07 1.68 8.46
CA SER A 32 14.52 1.59 8.67
C SER A 32 15.13 2.97 8.90
N ASP A 33 14.73 3.96 8.09
CA ASP A 33 15.19 5.34 8.24
C ASP A 33 14.78 5.93 9.59
N ILE A 34 13.53 5.71 10.03
CA ILE A 34 13.06 6.13 11.36
C ILE A 34 13.87 5.47 12.49
N ALA A 35 14.14 4.16 12.40
CA ALA A 35 14.92 3.44 13.40
C ALA A 35 16.38 3.95 13.48
N ASN A 36 16.98 4.24 12.32
CA ASN A 36 18.31 4.83 12.21
C ASN A 36 18.34 6.26 12.78
N LEU A 37 17.31 7.07 12.55
CA LEU A 37 17.18 8.41 13.13
C LEU A 37 16.99 8.38 14.64
N THR A 38 16.15 7.50 15.16
CA THR A 38 16.00 7.29 16.60
C THR A 38 17.33 6.93 17.25
N SER A 39 18.14 6.11 16.58
CA SER A 39 19.47 5.72 17.07
C SER A 39 20.48 6.88 16.96
N ALA A 40 20.47 7.64 15.86
CA ALA A 40 21.38 8.77 15.63
C ALA A 40 21.07 9.99 16.52
N SER A 41 19.79 10.27 16.76
CA SER A 41 19.33 11.33 17.68
C SER A 41 19.70 11.01 19.13
N ALA A 42 19.65 9.74 19.55
CA ALA A 42 20.16 9.30 20.84
C ALA A 42 21.69 9.49 21.00
N GLN A 43 22.43 9.51 19.88
CA GLN A 43 23.89 9.72 19.85
C GLN A 43 24.28 11.20 19.66
N GLY A 44 23.31 12.13 19.52
CA GLY A 44 23.57 13.56 19.31
C GLY A 44 24.06 13.92 17.90
N SER A 45 23.92 13.01 16.93
CA SER A 45 24.33 13.22 15.54
C SER A 45 23.12 13.66 14.70
N SER A 46 23.12 14.90 14.22
CA SER A 46 22.10 15.41 13.30
C SER A 46 22.35 14.88 11.88
N THR A 47 21.91 13.65 11.61
CA THR A 47 21.83 13.11 10.24
C THR A 47 20.82 13.97 9.47
N GLY A 48 21.16 14.43 8.25
CA GLY A 48 20.36 15.36 7.43
C GLY A 48 19.02 14.81 6.90
N VAL A 49 18.47 13.78 7.53
CA VAL A 49 17.15 13.21 7.26
C VAL A 49 16.25 13.62 8.43
N ASN A 50 15.09 14.21 8.15
CA ASN A 50 14.17 14.64 9.20
C ASN A 50 13.20 13.51 9.55
N LEU A 51 12.99 13.29 10.85
CA LEU A 51 12.04 12.29 11.33
C LEU A 51 10.62 12.53 10.81
N SER A 52 10.22 13.80 10.68
CA SER A 52 8.92 14.18 10.12
C SER A 52 8.75 13.70 8.68
N ASP A 53 9.78 13.85 7.84
CA ASP A 53 9.74 13.40 6.44
C ASP A 53 9.62 11.88 6.39
N SER A 54 10.43 11.14 7.16
CA SER A 54 10.37 9.67 7.20
C SER A 54 9.03 9.14 7.74
N VAL A 55 8.41 9.81 8.72
CA VAL A 55 7.07 9.43 9.22
C VAL A 55 5.99 9.71 8.18
N VAL A 56 6.10 10.80 7.41
CA VAL A 56 5.17 11.10 6.32
C VAL A 56 5.32 10.08 5.19
N GLU A 57 6.54 9.74 4.81
CA GLU A 57 6.87 8.70 3.82
C GLU A 57 6.29 7.34 4.26
N LEU A 58 6.51 6.95 5.52
CA LEU A 58 5.97 5.73 6.12
C LEU A 58 4.44 5.70 6.04
N LYS A 59 3.78 6.81 6.44
CA LYS A 59 2.32 6.93 6.41
C LYS A 59 1.77 6.91 4.99
N THR A 60 2.45 7.53 4.04
CA THR A 60 2.06 7.54 2.62
C THR A 60 2.15 6.13 2.03
N GLY A 61 3.24 5.41 2.29
CA GLY A 61 3.38 4.01 1.89
C GLY A 61 2.31 3.12 2.52
N ALA A 62 2.03 3.29 3.81
CA ALA A 62 0.99 2.53 4.51
C ALA A 62 -0.42 2.79 3.96
N LEU A 63 -0.74 4.06 3.67
CA LEU A 63 -2.01 4.43 3.02
C LEU A 63 -2.11 3.87 1.61
N GLY A 64 -1.00 3.81 0.86
CA GLY A 64 -0.93 3.17 -0.45
C GLY A 64 -1.28 1.69 -0.38
N VAL A 65 -0.68 0.96 0.58
CA VAL A 65 -1.01 -0.46 0.84
C VAL A 65 -2.49 -0.62 1.21
N GLU A 66 -3.02 0.21 2.11
CA GLU A 66 -4.42 0.16 2.54
C GLU A 66 -5.39 0.41 1.38
N ALA A 67 -5.12 1.43 0.55
CA ALA A 67 -5.92 1.74 -0.62
C ALA A 67 -5.92 0.58 -1.63
N SER A 68 -4.75 -0.01 -1.88
CA SER A 68 -4.61 -1.18 -2.74
C SER A 68 -5.32 -2.43 -2.20
N ALA A 69 -5.27 -2.65 -0.88
CA ALA A 69 -6.03 -3.71 -0.22
C ALA A 69 -7.54 -3.48 -0.32
N LYS A 70 -7.98 -2.22 -0.26
CA LYS A 70 -9.40 -1.87 -0.43
C LYS A 70 -9.88 -2.11 -1.86
N VAL A 71 -9.07 -1.81 -2.87
CA VAL A 71 -9.38 -2.16 -4.28
C VAL A 71 -9.53 -3.66 -4.44
N LEU A 72 -8.62 -4.44 -3.84
CA LEU A 72 -8.70 -5.91 -3.83
C LEU A 72 -9.98 -6.41 -3.15
N SER A 73 -10.36 -5.84 -2.01
CA SER A 73 -11.62 -6.17 -1.32
C SER A 73 -12.84 -5.89 -2.19
N VAL A 74 -12.92 -4.70 -2.79
CA VAL A 74 -14.04 -4.33 -3.67
C VAL A 74 -14.12 -5.23 -4.90
N ALA A 75 -12.97 -5.61 -5.46
CA ALA A 75 -12.91 -6.58 -6.55
C ALA A 75 -13.47 -7.96 -6.12
N ASN A 76 -13.11 -8.43 -4.93
CA ASN A 76 -13.65 -9.67 -4.36
C ASN A 76 -15.16 -9.59 -4.08
N ASP A 77 -15.63 -8.48 -3.51
CA ASP A 77 -17.05 -8.27 -3.21
C ASP A 77 -17.87 -8.22 -4.51
N THR A 78 -17.36 -7.54 -5.55
CA THR A 78 -18.00 -7.50 -6.87
C THR A 78 -18.10 -8.91 -7.46
N LEU A 79 -17.02 -9.71 -7.38
CA LEU A 79 -17.05 -11.11 -7.81
C LEU A 79 -18.10 -11.93 -7.03
N GLY A 80 -18.19 -11.71 -5.71
CA GLY A 80 -19.21 -12.33 -4.86
C GLY A 80 -20.63 -11.97 -5.26
N THR A 81 -20.90 -10.70 -5.53
CA THR A 81 -22.23 -10.24 -5.99
C THR A 81 -22.61 -10.78 -7.37
N LEU A 82 -21.62 -10.95 -8.27
CA LEU A 82 -21.85 -11.61 -9.56
C LEU A 82 -22.18 -13.09 -9.36
N LEU A 83 -21.47 -13.78 -8.47
CA LEU A 83 -21.74 -15.19 -8.16
C LEU A 83 -23.15 -15.38 -7.57
N ASP A 84 -23.57 -14.50 -6.68
CA ASP A 84 -24.92 -14.50 -6.08
C ASP A 84 -26.02 -14.22 -7.10
N THR A 85 -25.73 -13.48 -8.17
CA THR A 85 -26.68 -13.24 -9.28
C THR A 85 -26.80 -14.44 -10.22
N PHE A 86 -25.76 -15.26 -10.34
CA PHE A 86 -25.75 -16.46 -11.20
C PHE A 86 -26.20 -17.74 -10.47
N ALA A 87 -26.19 -17.76 -9.13
CA ALA A 87 -26.67 -18.86 -8.30
C ALA A 87 -28.20 -18.90 -8.22
#